data_AF-A0A3S5EFY3-F1
#
_entry.id   AF-A0A3S5EFY3-F1
#
_cell.length_a   1.000
_cell.length_b   1.000
_cell.length_c   1.000
_cell.angle_alpha   90.00
_cell.angle_beta   90.00
_cell.angle_gamma   90.00
#
_symmetry.space_group_name_H-M   'P 1'
#
loop_
_entity.id
_entity.type
_entity.pdbx_description
1 polymer ?
#
loop_
_entity_poly.entity_id
_entity_poly.type
_entity_poly.pdbx_seq_one_letter_code
_entity_poly.pdbx_strand_id
1 'polypeptide(L)'
;MNKFNKLLSAVILAVVSNVAQAADWTPVFSQWNSGCPAPWSEDFKWREKVLYNIQSVAQIGNYQGVPQPYRDDLLPAYIASTHEEVLDYFIIPMRNATFVGLPIKSYTFLADASVGFFYRGLNFGRIDRLNVVKILRAFGGTVAWEGLLADFYTGTGGLSQDFGDDVGKLYLYTNDKDETILQCWRWSTD
;
A
#
# COMPACT_ATOMS: atom_id res chain seq x y z
N MET A 1 16.32 37.43 -38.87
CA MET A 1 16.14 36.75 -37.56
C MET A 1 15.39 35.45 -37.79
N ASN A 2 16.10 34.33 -37.67
CA ASN A 2 15.69 33.02 -38.19
C ASN A 2 14.54 32.40 -37.38
N LYS A 3 13.46 32.05 -38.08
CA LYS A 3 12.26 31.38 -37.55
C LYS A 3 12.55 30.04 -36.84
N PHE A 4 13.74 29.47 -37.08
CA PHE A 4 14.22 28.24 -36.43
C PHE A 4 14.42 28.36 -34.92
N ASN A 5 14.77 29.52 -34.39
CA ASN A 5 15.06 29.66 -32.95
C ASN A 5 13.79 29.71 -32.08
N LYS A 6 12.60 29.93 -32.66
CA LYS A 6 11.33 29.92 -31.92
C LYS A 6 10.71 28.53 -31.78
N LEU A 7 11.09 27.58 -32.65
CA LEU A 7 10.59 26.21 -32.60
C LEU A 7 11.31 25.37 -31.53
N LEU A 8 12.58 25.68 -31.21
CA LEU A 8 13.34 24.89 -30.24
C LEU A 8 12.83 25.07 -28.79
N SER A 9 12.36 26.26 -28.42
CA SER A 9 11.85 26.52 -27.07
C SER A 9 10.46 25.91 -26.80
N ALA A 10 9.64 25.69 -27.83
CA ALA A 10 8.33 25.07 -27.68
C ALA A 10 8.42 23.54 -27.49
N VAL A 11 9.45 22.90 -28.06
CA VAL A 11 9.66 21.45 -27.92
C VAL A 11 10.18 21.09 -26.53
N ILE A 12 10.99 21.94 -25.89
CA ILE A 12 11.51 21.66 -24.54
C ILE A 12 10.42 21.76 -23.46
N LEU A 13 9.41 22.64 -23.61
CA LEU A 13 8.27 22.70 -22.68
C LEU A 13 7.25 21.56 -22.87
N ALA A 14 7.21 20.90 -24.03
CA ALA A 14 6.26 19.81 -24.32
C ALA A 14 6.78 18.41 -23.94
N VAL A 15 8.05 18.28 -23.54
CA VAL A 15 8.67 16.99 -23.14
C VAL A 15 8.61 16.76 -21.62
N VAL A 16 8.20 17.75 -20.82
CA VAL A 16 8.14 17.62 -19.34
C VAL A 16 6.82 17.03 -18.85
N SER A 17 5.81 16.86 -19.71
CA SER A 17 4.44 16.50 -19.31
C SER A 17 4.15 15.00 -19.20
N ASN A 18 5.11 14.12 -19.45
CA ASN A 18 4.90 12.65 -19.39
C ASN A 18 5.80 11.92 -18.39
N VAL A 19 6.44 12.63 -17.45
CA VAL A 19 6.87 11.98 -16.21
C VAL A 19 5.62 11.83 -15.37
N ALA A 20 4.95 10.69 -15.49
CA ALA A 20 3.86 10.31 -14.59
C ALA A 20 4.39 10.46 -13.17
N GLN A 21 3.98 11.53 -12.49
CA GLN A 21 4.43 11.80 -11.13
C GLN A 21 3.87 10.69 -10.26
N ALA A 22 4.77 10.06 -9.52
CA ALA A 22 4.43 9.16 -8.44
C ALA A 22 3.36 9.80 -7.55
N ALA A 23 2.17 9.19 -7.45
CA ALA A 23 1.21 9.69 -6.48
C ALA A 23 1.75 9.43 -5.08
N ASP A 24 1.58 10.40 -4.19
CA ASP A 24 1.86 10.20 -2.78
C ASP A 24 0.64 9.55 -2.11
N TRP A 25 0.72 8.25 -1.86
CA TRP A 25 -0.29 7.46 -1.18
C TRP A 25 -0.22 7.58 0.35
N THR A 26 0.68 8.39 0.91
CA THR A 26 0.74 8.66 2.36
C THR A 26 -0.62 9.05 2.93
N PRO A 27 -1.38 10.01 2.37
CA PRO A 27 -2.70 10.36 2.89
C PRO A 27 -3.75 9.26 2.76
N VAL A 28 -3.51 8.25 1.91
CA VAL A 28 -4.37 7.09 1.73
C VAL A 28 -4.07 6.03 2.79
N PHE A 29 -2.81 5.78 3.12
CA PHE A 29 -2.45 4.70 4.03
C PHE A 29 -2.16 5.14 5.47
N SER A 30 -1.85 6.42 5.73
CA SER A 30 -1.57 6.93 7.08
C SER A 30 -2.73 6.76 8.08
N GLN A 31 -3.96 6.58 7.58
CA GLN A 31 -5.11 6.24 8.41
C GLN A 31 -4.99 4.87 9.12
N TRP A 32 -4.06 3.99 8.69
CA TRP A 32 -3.79 2.75 9.43
C TRP A 32 -3.15 3.01 10.81
N ASN A 33 -2.69 4.24 11.07
CA ASN A 33 -2.20 4.66 12.38
C ASN A 33 -3.30 4.73 13.45
N SER A 34 -4.57 4.86 13.05
CA SER A 34 -5.71 4.82 13.97
C SER A 34 -6.30 3.41 14.14
N GLY A 35 -5.60 2.37 13.65
CA GLY A 35 -6.08 1.00 13.59
C GLY A 35 -6.28 0.50 12.17
N CYS A 36 -6.82 -0.71 12.03
CA CYS A 36 -7.19 -1.30 10.75
C CYS A 36 -8.71 -1.14 10.55
N PRO A 37 -9.18 0.02 10.01
CA PRO A 37 -10.60 0.28 9.89
C PRO A 37 -11.28 -0.78 9.02
N ALA A 38 -12.46 -1.20 9.45
CA ALA A 38 -13.29 -2.09 8.68
C ALA A 38 -13.70 -1.41 7.35
N PRO A 39 -13.79 -2.15 6.23
CA PRO A 39 -14.08 -1.61 4.90
C PRO A 39 -15.45 -0.91 4.78
N TRP A 40 -16.32 -1.05 5.78
CA TRP A 40 -17.66 -0.45 5.85
C TRP A 40 -17.76 0.82 6.72
N SER A 41 -16.67 1.27 7.34
CA SER A 41 -16.68 2.54 8.09
C SER A 41 -16.99 3.73 7.17
N GLU A 42 -17.80 4.69 7.64
CA GLU A 42 -18.31 5.78 6.81
C GLU A 42 -17.21 6.68 6.22
N ASP A 43 -16.10 6.83 6.93
CA ASP A 43 -14.92 7.58 6.50
C ASP A 43 -14.21 6.97 5.27
N PHE A 44 -14.59 5.74 4.90
CA PHE A 44 -13.94 4.92 3.88
C PHE A 44 -14.76 4.72 2.59
N LYS A 45 -15.94 5.33 2.48
CA LYS A 45 -16.96 5.03 1.45
C LYS A 45 -16.54 5.24 -0.01
N TRP A 46 -15.49 6.01 -0.32
CA TRP A 46 -14.94 6.13 -1.67
C TRP A 46 -13.55 5.51 -1.83
N ARG A 47 -12.85 5.22 -0.73
CA ARG A 47 -11.46 4.71 -0.76
C ARG A 47 -11.38 3.19 -0.93
N GLU A 48 -12.45 2.45 -0.64
CA GLU A 48 -12.42 0.98 -0.75
C GLU A 48 -13.73 0.31 -1.15
N LYS A 49 -14.83 1.06 -1.29
CA LYS A 49 -16.06 0.55 -1.91
C LYS A 49 -15.84 0.09 -3.36
N VAL A 50 -14.73 0.55 -3.94
CA VAL A 50 -14.22 0.04 -5.20
C VAL A 50 -13.78 -1.42 -5.00
N LEU A 51 -12.95 -1.75 -4.00
CA LEU A 51 -12.18 -3.01 -3.84
C LEU A 51 -13.00 -4.25 -3.42
N TYR A 52 -14.11 -4.08 -2.69
CA TYR A 52 -14.91 -5.22 -2.19
C TYR A 52 -15.80 -5.89 -3.27
N ASN A 53 -16.29 -5.11 -4.24
CA ASN A 53 -16.99 -5.60 -5.43
C ASN A 53 -16.06 -5.74 -6.65
N ILE A 54 -14.75 -5.64 -6.41
CA ILE A 54 -13.79 -5.37 -7.47
C ILE A 54 -13.17 -6.62 -8.06
N GLN A 55 -13.29 -7.80 -7.44
CA GLN A 55 -12.45 -8.95 -7.78
C GLN A 55 -12.34 -9.15 -9.30
N SER A 56 -13.47 -9.10 -10.02
CA SER A 56 -13.49 -9.16 -11.48
C SER A 56 -13.04 -7.88 -12.21
N VAL A 57 -13.35 -6.68 -11.68
CA VAL A 57 -13.00 -5.40 -12.36
C VAL A 57 -11.56 -4.93 -12.08
N ALA A 58 -10.96 -5.21 -10.92
CA ALA A 58 -9.53 -4.97 -10.72
C ALA A 58 -8.67 -5.98 -11.47
N GLN A 59 -9.12 -7.22 -11.68
CA GLN A 59 -8.39 -8.19 -12.52
C GLN A 59 -8.23 -7.71 -13.97
N ILE A 60 -9.09 -6.81 -14.44
CA ILE A 60 -8.96 -6.14 -15.75
C ILE A 60 -8.40 -4.70 -15.63
N GLY A 61 -7.98 -4.27 -14.44
CA GLY A 61 -7.41 -2.94 -14.17
C GLY A 61 -8.42 -1.79 -14.21
N ASN A 62 -9.71 -2.05 -14.04
CA ASN A 62 -10.76 -1.05 -14.14
C ASN A 62 -11.12 -0.44 -12.77
N TYR A 63 -10.51 0.70 -12.45
CA TYR A 63 -10.62 1.39 -11.16
C TYR A 63 -11.42 2.72 -11.25
N GLN A 64 -12.59 2.73 -11.90
CA GLN A 64 -13.34 3.99 -12.13
C GLN A 64 -13.74 4.75 -10.86
N GLY A 65 -13.80 4.08 -9.70
CA GLY A 65 -14.09 4.72 -8.42
C GLY A 65 -12.87 5.37 -7.73
N VAL A 66 -11.65 5.11 -8.21
CA VAL A 66 -10.42 5.66 -7.61
C VAL A 66 -10.10 7.01 -8.26
N PRO A 67 -9.88 8.10 -7.51
CA PRO A 67 -9.50 9.39 -8.09
C PRO A 67 -8.15 9.35 -8.81
N GLN A 68 -7.97 10.21 -9.82
CA GLN A 68 -6.62 10.56 -10.26
C GLN A 68 -5.93 11.40 -9.19
N PRO A 69 -4.61 11.25 -8.94
CA PRO A 69 -3.62 10.47 -9.71
C PRO A 69 -3.47 9.00 -9.27
N TYR A 70 -4.10 8.59 -8.17
CA TYR A 70 -3.95 7.24 -7.60
C TYR A 70 -4.34 6.13 -8.59
N ARG A 71 -5.37 6.37 -9.41
CA ARG A 71 -5.82 5.40 -10.41
C ARG A 71 -4.72 5.01 -11.39
N ASP A 72 -3.90 5.96 -11.83
CA ASP A 72 -2.84 5.73 -12.82
C ASP A 72 -1.70 4.84 -12.28
N ASP A 73 -1.61 4.68 -10.96
CA ASP A 73 -0.64 3.79 -10.33
C ASP A 73 -1.08 2.33 -10.29
N LEU A 74 -2.38 2.05 -10.40
CA LEU A 74 -2.95 0.72 -10.18
C LEU A 74 -2.89 -0.13 -11.45
N LEU A 75 -2.21 -1.26 -11.39
CA LEU A 75 -2.18 -2.28 -12.45
C LEU A 75 -3.21 -3.38 -12.18
N PRO A 76 -3.59 -4.18 -13.19
CA PRO A 76 -4.54 -5.26 -13.00
C PRO A 76 -4.15 -6.19 -11.84
N ALA A 77 -5.14 -6.51 -11.00
CA ALA A 77 -4.98 -7.40 -9.87
C ALA A 77 -4.81 -8.86 -10.31
N TYR A 78 -4.14 -9.66 -9.50
CA TYR A 78 -4.14 -11.12 -9.62
C TYR A 78 -4.35 -11.77 -8.26
N ILE A 79 -4.75 -13.04 -8.27
CA ILE A 79 -4.95 -13.84 -7.07
C ILE A 79 -3.65 -14.57 -6.76
N ALA A 80 -3.20 -14.48 -5.51
CA ALA A 80 -2.17 -15.34 -4.96
C ALA A 80 -2.84 -16.25 -3.93
N SER A 81 -2.94 -17.54 -4.25
CA SER A 81 -3.35 -18.57 -3.29
C SER A 81 -2.08 -19.08 -2.60
N THR A 82 -2.05 -19.03 -1.27
CA THR A 82 -1.01 -19.71 -0.50
C THR A 82 -1.39 -21.18 -0.38
N HIS A 83 -0.48 -22.09 -0.73
CA HIS A 83 -0.71 -23.54 -0.77
C HIS A 83 -1.21 -24.16 0.55
N GLU A 84 -1.18 -23.42 1.67
CA GLU A 84 -1.53 -23.88 3.02
C GLU A 84 -2.77 -23.19 3.62
N GLU A 85 -3.34 -22.15 2.99
CA GLU A 85 -4.50 -21.42 3.55
C GLU A 85 -5.70 -21.44 2.58
N VAL A 86 -6.91 -21.49 3.16
CA VAL A 86 -8.22 -21.48 2.46
C VAL A 86 -8.58 -20.07 1.95
N LEU A 87 -7.62 -19.14 1.94
CA LEU A 87 -7.87 -17.71 1.74
C LEU A 87 -7.14 -17.19 0.50
N ASP A 88 -7.91 -16.66 -0.45
CA ASP A 88 -7.38 -16.02 -1.65
C ASP A 88 -6.99 -14.55 -1.34
N TYR A 89 -5.72 -14.23 -1.57
CA TYR A 89 -5.23 -12.86 -1.49
C TYR A 89 -5.27 -12.19 -2.87
N PHE A 90 -5.82 -10.98 -2.93
CA PHE A 90 -5.77 -10.15 -4.13
C PHE A 90 -4.58 -9.21 -4.05
N ILE A 91 -3.72 -9.25 -5.07
CA ILE A 91 -2.55 -8.41 -5.18
C ILE A 91 -2.74 -7.46 -6.34
N ILE A 92 -2.63 -6.15 -6.06
CA ILE A 92 -2.61 -5.08 -7.05
C ILE A 92 -1.17 -4.56 -7.18
N PRO A 93 -0.46 -4.85 -8.28
CA PRO A 93 0.83 -4.22 -8.54
C PRO A 93 0.67 -2.71 -8.71
N MET A 94 1.66 -1.95 -8.25
CA MET A 94 1.64 -0.49 -8.32
C MET A 94 2.85 0.02 -9.09
N ARG A 95 2.62 0.96 -10.02
CA ARG A 95 3.67 1.44 -10.94
C ARG A 95 4.51 2.57 -10.34
N ASN A 96 3.89 3.68 -9.95
CA ASN A 96 4.58 4.85 -9.42
C ASN A 96 4.11 5.24 -8.01
N ALA A 97 3.34 4.38 -7.34
CA ALA A 97 2.85 4.70 -6.00
C ALA A 97 3.99 4.88 -5.00
N THR A 98 3.87 5.88 -4.13
CA THR A 98 4.81 6.08 -3.02
C THR A 98 4.11 6.24 -1.68
N PHE A 99 4.78 5.85 -0.60
CA PHE A 99 4.38 6.14 0.78
C PHE A 99 5.59 6.69 1.52
N VAL A 100 5.47 7.89 2.09
CA VAL A 100 6.58 8.70 2.64
C VAL A 100 7.79 8.79 1.72
N GLY A 101 7.51 8.94 0.41
CA GLY A 101 8.53 9.01 -0.65
C GLY A 101 9.22 7.68 -0.98
N LEU A 102 8.76 6.56 -0.40
CA LEU A 102 9.26 5.22 -0.70
C LEU A 102 8.35 4.54 -1.73
N PRO A 103 8.89 3.91 -2.78
CA PRO A 103 8.09 3.17 -3.76
C PRO A 103 7.30 2.03 -3.12
N ILE A 104 6.03 1.93 -3.50
CA ILE A 104 5.17 0.78 -3.18
C ILE A 104 5.15 -0.12 -4.41
N LYS A 105 5.48 -1.40 -4.23
CA LYS A 105 5.47 -2.42 -5.29
C LYS A 105 4.08 -3.00 -5.50
N SER A 106 3.35 -3.25 -4.42
CA SER A 106 1.99 -3.77 -4.50
C SER A 106 1.18 -3.43 -3.27
N TYR A 107 -0.14 -3.41 -3.47
CA TYR A 107 -1.15 -3.41 -2.42
C TYR A 107 -1.84 -4.77 -2.41
N THR A 108 -1.87 -5.43 -1.26
CA THR A 108 -2.54 -6.72 -1.06
C THR A 108 -3.78 -6.51 -0.22
N PHE A 109 -4.86 -7.21 -0.52
CA PHE A 109 -6.03 -7.25 0.35
C PHE A 109 -6.71 -8.62 0.30
N LEU A 110 -7.32 -8.98 1.42
CA LEU A 110 -8.20 -10.14 1.54
C LEU A 110 -9.63 -9.63 1.66
N ALA A 111 -10.48 -10.06 0.73
CA ALA A 111 -11.89 -9.71 0.70
C ALA A 111 -12.72 -10.99 0.85
N ASP A 112 -12.56 -11.68 1.97
CA ASP A 112 -13.47 -12.74 2.35
C ASP A 112 -14.26 -12.30 3.59
N ALA A 113 -15.49 -11.86 3.34
CA ALA A 113 -16.43 -11.46 4.39
C ALA A 113 -16.83 -12.63 5.29
N SER A 114 -16.71 -13.88 4.81
CA SER A 114 -17.25 -15.06 5.48
C SER A 114 -16.41 -15.51 6.68
N VAL A 115 -15.12 -15.16 6.70
CA VAL A 115 -14.19 -15.54 7.76
C VAL A 115 -14.03 -14.49 8.85
N GLY A 116 -14.74 -13.36 8.75
CA GLY A 116 -14.62 -12.28 9.74
C GLY A 116 -13.17 -11.81 9.88
N PHE A 117 -12.39 -11.82 8.80
CA PHE A 117 -10.98 -11.46 8.83
C PHE A 117 -10.68 -10.47 7.72
N PHE A 118 -10.10 -9.34 8.11
CA PHE A 118 -9.68 -8.30 7.18
C PHE A 118 -8.17 -8.25 7.16
N TYR A 119 -7.59 -8.35 5.97
CA TYR A 119 -6.16 -8.22 5.76
C TYR A 119 -5.88 -7.22 4.65
N ARG A 120 -4.88 -6.37 4.88
CA ARG A 120 -4.32 -5.44 3.90
C ARG A 120 -2.81 -5.42 4.03
N GLY A 121 -2.10 -5.18 2.94
CA GLY A 121 -0.65 -5.11 2.95
C GLY A 121 -0.09 -4.13 1.92
N LEU A 122 1.00 -3.46 2.26
CA LEU A 122 1.87 -2.74 1.32
C LEU A 122 3.19 -3.47 1.23
N ASN A 123 3.59 -3.80 0.00
CA ASN A 123 4.92 -4.33 -0.29
C ASN A 123 5.83 -3.19 -0.76
N PHE A 124 6.95 -2.98 -0.08
CA PHE A 124 7.96 -1.98 -0.44
C PHE A 124 9.12 -2.58 -1.25
N GLY A 125 9.12 -3.90 -1.45
CA GLY A 125 10.27 -4.66 -1.90
C GLY A 125 11.41 -4.59 -0.89
N ARG A 126 12.62 -4.79 -1.36
CA ARG A 126 13.82 -4.67 -0.54
C ARG A 126 14.12 -3.19 -0.25
N ILE A 127 14.11 -2.80 1.03
CA ILE A 127 14.48 -1.45 1.48
C ILE A 127 15.49 -1.51 2.63
N ASP A 128 16.29 -0.45 2.75
CA ASP A 128 17.26 -0.33 3.83
C ASP A 128 16.60 0.07 5.17
N ARG A 129 17.40 -0.02 6.24
CA ARG A 129 16.99 0.31 7.61
C ARG A 129 16.51 1.73 7.80
N LEU A 130 17.10 2.70 7.11
CA LEU A 130 16.67 4.09 7.23
C LEU A 130 15.27 4.27 6.64
N ASN A 131 14.96 3.56 5.57
CA ASN A 131 13.65 3.58 4.95
C ASN A 131 12.60 2.81 5.78
N VAL A 132 12.96 1.71 6.43
CA VAL A 132 12.09 1.07 7.44
C VAL A 132 11.72 2.06 8.55
N VAL A 133 12.70 2.80 9.08
CA VAL A 133 12.46 3.84 10.11
C VAL A 133 11.52 4.94 9.60
N LYS A 134 11.61 5.35 8.33
CA LYS A 134 10.68 6.33 7.75
C LYS A 134 9.23 5.84 7.78
N ILE A 135 9.00 4.57 7.42
CA ILE A 135 7.67 3.95 7.47
C ILE A 135 7.12 3.99 8.90
N LEU A 136 7.91 3.54 9.88
CA LEU A 136 7.48 3.50 11.29
C LEU A 136 7.12 4.90 11.84
N ARG A 137 7.91 5.91 11.50
CA ARG A 137 7.63 7.31 11.91
C ARG A 137 6.32 7.83 11.30
N ALA A 138 5.97 7.39 10.08
CA ALA A 138 4.73 7.78 9.42
C ALA A 138 3.48 7.26 10.17
N PHE A 139 3.62 6.16 10.90
CA PHE A 139 2.57 5.55 11.73
C PHE A 139 2.73 5.88 13.22
N GLY A 140 3.19 7.09 13.53
CA GLY A 140 3.24 7.56 14.92
C GLY A 140 4.17 6.77 15.85
N GLY A 141 5.04 5.92 15.31
CA GLY A 141 5.99 5.15 16.09
C GLY A 141 7.00 6.05 16.80
N THR A 142 6.76 6.36 18.07
CA THR A 142 7.77 6.96 18.96
C THR A 142 8.69 5.87 19.49
N VAL A 143 10.00 5.98 19.24
CA VAL A 143 11.22 5.43 19.91
C VAL A 143 11.23 3.99 20.47
N ALA A 144 10.12 3.44 20.99
CA ALA A 144 9.95 2.06 21.42
C ALA A 144 10.19 1.01 20.31
N TRP A 145 10.05 1.40 19.04
CA TRP A 145 10.38 0.55 17.89
C TRP A 145 11.89 0.34 17.69
N GLU A 146 12.75 1.19 18.26
CA GLU A 146 14.21 1.09 18.03
C GLU A 146 14.82 -0.18 18.64
N GLY A 147 14.25 -0.69 19.74
CA GLY A 147 14.62 -1.99 20.31
C GLY A 147 14.18 -3.16 19.44
N LEU A 148 12.98 -3.10 18.86
CA LEU A 148 12.43 -4.14 17.99
C LEU A 148 13.08 -4.15 16.59
N LEU A 149 13.67 -3.03 16.14
CA LEU A 149 14.42 -2.96 14.87
C LEU A 149 15.64 -3.90 14.86
N ALA A 150 16.21 -4.24 16.02
CA ALA A 150 17.27 -5.24 16.08
C ALA A 150 16.77 -6.63 15.66
N ASP A 151 15.57 -7.02 16.11
CA ASP A 151 14.96 -8.32 15.84
C ASP A 151 14.42 -8.45 14.40
N PHE A 152 14.05 -7.33 13.78
CA PHE A 152 13.63 -7.27 12.37
C PHE A 152 14.74 -7.71 11.40
N TYR A 153 16.00 -7.38 11.71
CA TYR A 153 17.15 -7.68 10.85
C TYR A 153 17.83 -9.02 11.18
N THR A 154 17.48 -9.68 12.28
CA THR A 154 17.97 -11.02 12.61
C THR A 154 17.13 -12.15 12.00
N GLY A 155 16.11 -11.81 11.20
CA GLY A 155 15.34 -12.77 10.39
C GLY A 155 14.30 -13.60 11.15
N THR A 156 14.01 -13.24 12.40
CA THR A 156 13.08 -13.98 13.27
C THR A 156 11.91 -13.13 13.78
N GLY A 157 11.81 -11.87 13.38
CA GLY A 157 10.84 -10.93 13.96
C GLY A 157 10.29 -9.92 12.97
N GLY A 158 9.07 -9.48 13.25
CA GLY A 158 8.47 -8.28 12.69
C GLY A 158 8.00 -7.35 13.79
N LEU A 159 7.69 -6.14 13.39
CA LEU A 159 7.33 -5.02 14.23
C LEU A 159 5.81 -4.94 14.31
N SER A 160 5.20 -5.32 15.45
CA SER A 160 3.75 -5.22 15.69
C SER A 160 3.34 -4.03 16.56
N GLN A 161 2.32 -3.30 16.14
CA GLN A 161 1.53 -2.39 16.97
C GLN A 161 0.13 -2.98 17.11
N ASP A 162 -0.24 -3.28 18.34
CA ASP A 162 -1.56 -3.79 18.68
C ASP A 162 -2.44 -2.62 19.13
N PHE A 163 -3.57 -2.42 18.46
CA PHE A 163 -4.55 -1.39 18.83
C PHE A 163 -5.71 -1.96 19.66
N GLY A 164 -5.65 -3.25 20.01
CA GLY A 164 -6.75 -4.00 20.62
C GLY A 164 -7.50 -4.84 19.57
N ASP A 165 -8.10 -5.95 20.02
CA ASP A 165 -8.73 -6.95 19.15
C ASP A 165 -9.84 -6.35 18.26
N ASP A 166 -10.56 -5.34 18.76
CA ASP A 166 -11.63 -4.62 18.04
C ASP A 166 -11.13 -3.52 17.11
N VAL A 167 -9.82 -3.24 17.05
CA VAL A 167 -9.25 -2.13 16.28
C VAL A 167 -8.27 -2.63 15.23
N GLY A 168 -7.63 -3.78 15.49
CA GLY A 168 -6.71 -4.45 14.57
C GLY A 168 -5.25 -4.30 14.96
N LYS A 169 -4.36 -4.90 14.17
CA LYS A 169 -2.91 -4.89 14.37
C LYS A 169 -2.21 -4.45 13.11
N LEU A 170 -1.20 -3.60 13.28
CA LEU A 170 -0.28 -3.20 12.23
C LEU A 170 1.04 -3.95 12.42
N TYR A 171 1.54 -4.59 11.38
CA TYR A 171 2.74 -5.42 11.40
C TYR A 171 3.69 -5.03 10.27
N LEU A 172 4.95 -4.73 10.56
CA LEU A 172 5.97 -4.51 9.54
C LEU A 172 7.00 -5.62 9.64
N TYR A 173 7.19 -6.40 8.59
CA TYR A 173 8.11 -7.56 8.58
C TYR A 173 8.85 -7.68 7.25
N THR A 174 9.86 -8.54 7.22
CA THR A 174 10.52 -8.97 5.97
C THR A 174 10.10 -10.40 5.65
N ASN A 175 9.65 -10.64 4.41
CA ASN A 175 9.25 -11.98 3.98
C ASN A 175 10.45 -12.86 3.58
N ASP A 176 10.17 -14.09 3.15
CA ASP A 176 11.15 -15.06 2.66
C ASP A 176 11.93 -14.60 1.41
N LYS A 177 11.42 -13.59 0.71
CA LYS A 177 12.02 -12.97 -0.47
C LYS A 177 12.85 -11.72 -0.16
N ASP A 178 13.11 -11.43 1.12
CA ASP A 178 13.80 -10.22 1.58
C ASP A 178 13.06 -8.92 1.20
N GLU A 179 11.72 -8.97 1.15
CA GLU A 179 10.87 -7.81 0.89
C GLU A 179 10.21 -7.32 2.18
N THR A 180 10.20 -6.00 2.38
CA THR A 180 9.52 -5.37 3.51
C THR A 180 8.03 -5.20 3.23
N ILE A 181 7.21 -5.79 4.10
CA ILE A 181 5.76 -5.78 4.03
C ILE A 181 5.20 -5.07 5.26
N LEU A 182 4.38 -4.04 5.04
CA LEU A 182 3.53 -3.44 6.06
C LEU A 182 2.12 -4.03 5.93
N GLN A 183 1.69 -4.77 6.93
CA GLN A 183 0.39 -5.42 7.02
C GLN A 183 -0.50 -4.72 8.04
N CYS A 184 -1.77 -4.53 7.71
CA CYS A 184 -2.82 -4.16 8.64
C CYS A 184 -3.88 -5.27 8.63
N TRP A 185 -4.22 -5.83 9.79
CA TRP A 185 -5.28 -6.83 9.86
C TRP A 185 -6.18 -6.66 11.08
N ARG A 186 -7.40 -7.17 11.00
CA ARG A 186 -8.39 -7.13 12.08
C ARG A 186 -9.32 -8.35 12.01
N TRP A 187 -9.69 -8.88 13.18
CA TRP A 187 -10.81 -9.81 13.31
C TRP A 187 -12.14 -9.02 13.40
N SER A 188 -13.16 -9.47 12.69
CA SER A 188 -14.55 -9.06 12.89
C SER A 188 -15.03 -9.75 14.15
N THR A 189 -15.43 -8.96 15.15
CA THR A 189 -15.97 -9.44 16.42
C THR A 189 -17.51 -9.45 16.42
N ASP A 190 -18.13 -9.52 15.22
CA ASP A 190 -19.59 -9.66 15.07
C ASP A 190 -20.12 -10.93 15.77
#